data_AF-A0A4Z2IAP5-F1
#
_entry.id   AF-A0A4Z2IAP5-F1
#
_cell.length_a   1.000
_cell.length_b   1.000
_cell.length_c   1.000
_cell.angle_alpha   90.00
_cell.angle_beta   90.00
_cell.angle_gamma   90.00
#
_symmetry.space_group_name_H-M   'P 1'
#
loop_
_entity.id
_entity.type
_entity.pdbx_description
1 polymer ?
#
loop_
_entity_poly.entity_id
_entity_poly.type
_entity_poly.pdbx_seq_one_letter_code
_entity_poly.pdbx_strand_id
1 'polypeptide(L)'
;MAFFVAQPNCQQLLASQWYDEFPGWRRRHWAAKLITCIFIGLLFPLLSIFYVISPKSRYGLFIRKPFIKFICHTSSYLTFLFLLLLASQHIASADRNYQGPTPTTVEWLILPWVLGFIWTEIKQMWDSGFKDYIDDWWNLMDFIVNSLYLATISLKCVAFAKVL
;
A
#
# COMPACT_ATOMS: atom_id res chain seq x y z
N MET A 1 18.64 22.94 5.47
CA MET A 1 17.77 22.05 6.27
C MET A 1 18.30 20.61 6.36
N ALA A 2 18.71 19.96 5.26
CA ALA A 2 19.14 18.55 5.30
C ALA A 2 20.26 18.24 6.32
N PHE A 3 21.26 19.13 6.46
CA PHE A 3 22.34 18.96 7.45
C PHE A 3 21.85 18.97 8.90
N PHE A 4 20.83 19.79 9.20
CA PHE A 4 20.22 19.84 10.53
C PHE A 4 19.45 18.56 10.85
N VAL A 5 18.69 18.03 9.88
CA VAL A 5 17.94 16.78 10.04
C VAL A 5 18.89 15.58 10.19
N ALA A 6 20.02 15.58 9.47
CA ALA A 6 21.03 14.51 9.54
C ALA A 6 21.85 14.51 10.83
N GLN A 7 21.71 15.52 11.71
CA GLN A 7 22.47 15.60 12.95
C GLN A 7 22.19 14.40 13.86
N PRO A 8 23.22 13.77 14.48
CA PRO A 8 23.05 12.54 15.26
C PRO A 8 22.02 12.61 16.39
N ASN A 9 21.93 13.74 17.09
CA ASN A 9 20.96 13.94 18.17
C ASN A 9 19.51 13.97 17.65
N CYS A 10 19.28 14.64 16.51
CA CYS A 10 17.98 14.68 15.84
C CYS A 10 17.58 13.27 15.37
N GLN A 11 18.52 12.56 14.74
CA GLN A 11 18.30 11.18 14.28
C GLN A 11 18.02 10.20 15.43
N GLN A 12 18.68 10.36 16.58
CA GLN A 12 18.42 9.52 17.75
C GLN A 12 17.00 9.72 18.30
N LEU A 13 16.51 10.96 18.32
CA LEU A 13 15.14 11.28 18.72
C LEU A 13 14.11 10.71 17.74
N LEU A 14 14.33 10.86 16.43
CA LEU A 14 13.46 10.27 15.41
C LEU A 14 13.43 8.74 15.51
N ALA A 15 14.59 8.11 15.73
CA ALA A 15 14.68 6.67 15.89
C ALA A 15 13.97 6.17 17.16
N SER A 16 14.03 6.90 18.29
CA SER A 16 13.32 6.51 19.50
C SER A 16 11.80 6.58 19.31
N GLN A 17 11.30 7.63 18.65
CA GLN A 17 9.88 7.74 18.30
C GLN A 17 9.44 6.65 17.30
N TRP A 18 10.32 6.25 16.38
CA TRP A 18 10.02 5.24 15.38
C TRP A 18 9.91 3.82 15.96
N TYR A 19 10.78 3.47 16.92
CA TYR A 19 10.89 2.12 17.51
C TYR A 19 10.38 2.00 18.95
N ASP A 20 9.50 2.89 19.37
CA ASP A 20 9.03 3.10 20.75
C ASP A 20 8.63 1.79 21.51
N GLU A 21 8.02 0.81 20.82
CA GLU A 21 7.59 -0.48 21.42
C GLU A 21 8.64 -1.61 21.36
N PHE A 22 9.78 -1.37 20.70
CA PHE A 22 10.79 -2.40 20.48
C PHE A 22 12.10 -2.04 21.20
N PRO A 23 12.17 -2.22 22.53
CA PRO A 23 13.38 -1.95 23.29
C PRO A 23 14.53 -2.81 22.73
N GLY A 24 15.63 -2.14 22.38
CA GLY A 24 16.80 -2.81 21.82
C GLY A 24 16.66 -3.26 20.36
N TRP A 25 15.64 -2.82 19.61
CA TRP A 25 15.48 -3.16 18.18
C TRP A 25 16.77 -2.95 17.39
N ARG A 26 17.47 -1.84 17.63
CA ARG A 26 18.74 -1.51 16.97
C ARG A 26 19.80 -2.61 17.15
N ARG A 27 19.86 -3.23 18.32
CA ARG A 27 20.84 -4.28 18.71
C ARG A 27 20.44 -5.69 18.28
N ARG A 28 19.21 -5.92 17.81
CA ARG A 28 18.78 -7.25 17.35
C ARG A 28 19.51 -7.68 16.08
N HIS A 29 19.76 -9.00 15.98
CA HIS A 29 20.30 -9.62 14.77
C HIS A 29 19.40 -9.35 13.56
N TRP A 30 20.01 -9.17 12.37
CA TRP A 30 19.28 -8.82 11.15
C TRP A 30 18.21 -9.86 10.78
N ALA A 31 18.49 -11.15 10.97
CA ALA A 31 17.53 -12.22 10.68
C ALA A 31 16.30 -12.15 11.61
N ALA A 32 16.49 -11.84 12.89
CA ALA A 32 15.37 -11.68 13.83
C ALA A 32 14.48 -10.48 13.45
N LYS A 33 15.09 -9.39 12.95
CA LYS A 33 14.35 -8.25 12.40
C LYS A 33 13.52 -8.67 11.18
N LEU A 34 14.13 -9.40 10.25
CA LEU A 34 13.47 -9.89 9.04
C LEU A 34 12.27 -10.78 9.37
N ILE A 35 12.45 -11.78 10.23
CA ILE A 35 11.38 -12.70 10.65
C ILE A 35 10.23 -11.94 11.31
N THR A 36 10.55 -10.97 12.18
CA THR A 36 9.52 -10.15 12.83
C THR A 36 8.77 -9.30 11.80
N CYS A 37 9.46 -8.69 10.84
CA CYS A 37 8.82 -7.92 9.76
C CYS A 37 7.91 -8.80 8.88
N ILE A 38 8.35 -10.01 8.53
CA ILE A 38 7.54 -10.97 7.76
C ILE A 38 6.31 -11.38 8.57
N PHE A 39 6.46 -11.69 9.86
CA PHE A 39 5.35 -12.10 10.71
C PHE A 39 4.30 -10.99 10.85
N ILE A 40 4.72 -9.75 11.12
CA ILE A 40 3.81 -8.58 11.18
C ILE A 40 3.18 -8.33 9.81
N GLY A 41 3.97 -8.44 8.74
CA GLY A 41 3.51 -8.35 7.36
C GLY A 41 2.40 -9.35 7.10
N LEU A 42 2.58 -10.64 7.34
CA LEU A 42 1.55 -11.66 7.13
C LEU A 42 0.28 -11.44 7.97
N LEU A 43 0.42 -10.84 9.16
CA LEU A 43 -0.71 -10.49 10.03
C LEU A 43 -1.42 -9.18 9.65
N PHE A 44 -0.95 -8.44 8.63
CA PHE A 44 -1.51 -7.15 8.25
C PHE A 44 -3.06 -7.13 8.07
N PRO A 45 -3.73 -8.12 7.45
CA PRO A 45 -5.17 -8.00 7.22
C PRO A 45 -5.96 -8.12 8.53
N LEU A 46 -5.54 -9.01 9.44
CA LEU A 46 -6.15 -9.17 10.75
C LEU A 46 -5.95 -7.92 11.60
N LEU A 47 -4.72 -7.40 11.61
CA LEU A 47 -4.35 -6.18 12.30
C LEU A 47 -5.22 -5.00 11.83
N SER A 48 -5.33 -4.78 10.51
CA SER A 48 -6.17 -3.72 9.94
C SER A 48 -7.66 -3.86 10.31
N ILE A 49 -8.22 -5.06 10.30
CA ILE A 49 -9.61 -5.30 10.72
C ILE A 49 -9.80 -4.94 12.20
N PHE A 50 -8.89 -5.36 13.07
CA PHE A 50 -8.95 -5.02 14.49
C PHE A 50 -8.88 -3.51 14.74
N TYR A 51 -8.09 -2.77 13.95
CA TYR A 51 -8.03 -1.32 14.04
C TYR A 51 -9.36 -0.64 13.70
N VAL A 52 -10.06 -1.13 12.68
CA VAL A 52 -11.37 -0.61 12.28
C VAL A 52 -12.44 -0.92 13.33
N ILE A 53 -12.46 -2.14 13.87
CA ILE A 53 -13.48 -2.59 14.84
C ILE A 53 -13.26 -2.00 16.23
N SER A 54 -12.01 -2.02 16.73
CA SER A 54 -11.68 -1.59 18.08
C SER A 54 -10.38 -0.78 18.11
N PRO A 55 -10.43 0.50 17.72
CA PRO A 55 -9.25 1.36 17.62
C PRO A 55 -8.61 1.68 18.98
N LYS A 56 -9.34 1.51 20.09
CA LYS A 56 -8.85 1.72 21.47
C LYS A 56 -8.27 0.45 22.11
N SER A 57 -8.31 -0.69 21.41
CA SER A 57 -7.70 -1.94 21.89
C SER A 57 -6.16 -1.87 21.86
N ARG A 58 -5.49 -2.77 22.60
CA ARG A 58 -4.01 -2.87 22.59
C ARG A 58 -3.45 -3.05 21.17
N TYR A 59 -4.12 -3.88 20.35
CA TYR A 59 -3.74 -4.10 18.95
C TYR A 59 -4.03 -2.89 18.05
N GLY A 60 -5.13 -2.16 18.30
CA GLY A 60 -5.43 -0.91 17.61
C GLY A 60 -4.39 0.19 17.87
N LEU A 61 -3.91 0.32 19.11
CA LEU A 61 -2.81 1.24 19.44
C LEU A 61 -1.47 0.78 18.84
N PHE A 62 -1.24 -0.54 18.73
CA PHE A 62 -0.03 -1.10 18.14
C PHE A 62 0.17 -0.67 16.67
N ILE A 63 -0.89 -0.65 15.85
CA ILE A 63 -0.82 -0.24 14.43
C ILE A 63 -0.58 1.26 14.25
N ARG A 64 -0.98 2.08 15.24
CA ARG A 64 -0.74 3.53 15.18
C ARG A 64 0.74 3.88 15.22
N LYS A 65 1.59 2.96 15.67
CA LYS A 65 3.05 3.15 15.70
C LYS A 65 3.59 3.22 14.27
N PRO A 66 4.52 4.16 13.97
CA PRO A 66 4.95 4.46 12.61
C PRO A 66 5.63 3.27 11.93
N PHE A 67 6.45 2.51 12.66
CA PHE A 67 7.12 1.33 12.13
C PHE A 67 6.13 0.22 11.72
N ILE A 68 5.10 -0.03 12.54
CA ILE A 68 4.08 -1.05 12.23
C ILE A 68 3.22 -0.60 11.06
N LYS A 69 2.80 0.67 11.04
CA LYS A 69 2.06 1.26 9.92
C LYS A 69 2.85 1.12 8.61
N PHE A 70 4.16 1.38 8.64
CA PHE A 70 5.04 1.19 7.48
C PHE A 70 5.01 -0.26 6.99
N ILE A 71 5.27 -1.24 7.87
CA ILE A 71 5.24 -2.67 7.49
C ILE A 71 3.89 -3.07 6.92
N CYS A 72 2.79 -2.65 7.54
CA CYS A 72 1.45 -2.98 7.06
C CYS A 72 1.17 -2.38 5.68
N HIS A 73 1.58 -1.13 5.45
CA HIS A 73 1.42 -0.46 4.16
C HIS A 73 2.24 -1.16 3.06
N THR A 74 3.51 -1.45 3.35
CA THR A 74 4.39 -2.18 2.43
C THR A 74 3.85 -3.59 2.15
N SER A 75 3.37 -4.31 3.16
CA SER A 75 2.82 -5.66 3.00
C SER A 75 1.53 -5.66 2.17
N SER A 76 0.66 -4.68 2.38
CA SER A 76 -0.55 -4.49 1.55
C SER A 76 -0.18 -4.21 0.08
N TYR A 77 0.81 -3.35 -0.16
CA TYR A 77 1.30 -3.05 -1.50
C TYR A 77 1.94 -4.28 -2.18
N LEU A 78 2.75 -5.06 -1.46
CA LEU A 78 3.30 -6.32 -1.97
C LEU A 78 2.21 -7.34 -2.31
N THR A 79 1.15 -7.41 -1.50
CA THR A 79 -0.02 -8.27 -1.78
C THR A 79 -0.73 -7.82 -3.05
N PHE A 80 -0.88 -6.52 -3.25
CA PHE A 80 -1.44 -5.95 -4.48
C PHE A 80 -0.60 -6.29 -5.71
N LEU A 81 0.73 -6.13 -5.64
CA LEU A 81 1.63 -6.53 -6.72
C LEU A 81 1.53 -8.04 -7.02
N PHE A 82 1.43 -8.87 -5.99
CA PHE A 82 1.24 -10.31 -6.15
C PHE A 82 -0.08 -10.64 -6.85
N LEU A 83 -1.18 -9.97 -6.49
CA LEU A 83 -2.47 -10.13 -7.19
C LEU A 83 -2.39 -9.68 -8.65
N LEU A 84 -1.67 -8.60 -8.94
CA LEU A 84 -1.43 -8.16 -10.32
C LEU A 84 -0.64 -9.18 -11.14
N LEU A 85 0.40 -9.79 -10.56
CA LEU A 85 1.15 -10.87 -11.21
C LEU A 85 0.26 -12.07 -11.50
N LEU A 86 -0.58 -12.49 -10.55
CA LEU A 86 -1.55 -13.56 -10.76
C LEU A 86 -2.57 -13.23 -11.85
N ALA A 87 -3.10 -12.00 -11.85
CA ALA A 87 -4.01 -11.53 -12.89
C ALA A 87 -3.36 -11.56 -14.27
N SER A 88 -2.08 -11.15 -14.36
CA SER A 88 -1.31 -11.20 -15.62
C SER A 88 -1.17 -12.62 -16.16
N GLN A 89 -0.88 -13.61 -15.30
CA GLN A 89 -0.80 -15.01 -15.72
C GLN A 89 -2.15 -15.58 -16.16
N HIS A 90 -3.24 -15.22 -15.48
CA HIS A 90 -4.59 -15.62 -15.87
C HIS A 90 -4.99 -15.04 -17.24
N ILE A 91 -4.70 -13.76 -17.50
CA ILE A 91 -4.95 -13.13 -18.80
C ILE A 91 -4.12 -13.80 -19.91
N ALA A 92 -2.85 -14.12 -19.63
CA ALA A 92 -1.99 -14.79 -20.61
C ALA A 92 -2.48 -16.21 -20.96
N SER A 93 -3.18 -16.86 -20.03
CA SER A 93 -3.73 -18.21 -20.19
C SER A 93 -5.15 -18.21 -20.77
N ALA A 94 -5.82 -17.06 -20.83
CA ALA A 94 -7.18 -16.94 -21.37
C ALA A 94 -7.19 -17.03 -22.90
N ASP A 95 -8.11 -17.82 -23.45
CA ASP A 95 -8.26 -17.99 -24.90
C ASP A 95 -8.55 -16.65 -25.58
N ARG A 96 -7.64 -16.24 -26.47
CA ARG A 96 -7.68 -14.94 -27.18
C ARG A 96 -8.93 -14.73 -28.05
N ASN A 97 -9.67 -15.80 -28.32
CA ASN A 97 -10.88 -15.76 -29.14
C ASN A 97 -12.14 -15.35 -28.36
N TYR A 98 -12.08 -15.20 -27.04
CA TYR A 98 -13.18 -14.67 -26.23
C TYR A 98 -13.06 -13.14 -26.06
N GLN A 99 -13.83 -12.38 -26.83
CA GLN A 99 -13.98 -10.94 -26.64
C GLN A 99 -14.90 -10.66 -25.43
N GLY A 100 -14.38 -9.97 -24.43
CA GLY A 100 -15.13 -9.54 -23.23
C GLY A 100 -15.39 -10.64 -22.20
N PRO A 101 -14.37 -11.38 -21.72
CA PRO A 101 -14.57 -12.33 -20.63
C PRO A 101 -15.09 -11.62 -19.39
N THR A 102 -16.00 -12.27 -18.67
CA THR A 102 -16.51 -11.78 -17.37
C THR A 102 -15.34 -11.49 -16.42
N PRO A 103 -15.39 -10.41 -15.61
CA PRO A 103 -14.29 -10.04 -14.74
C PRO A 103 -13.88 -11.21 -13.84
N THR A 104 -12.60 -11.57 -13.87
CA THR A 104 -12.09 -12.69 -13.07
C THR A 104 -12.15 -12.35 -11.58
N THR A 105 -12.23 -13.37 -10.72
CA THR A 105 -12.25 -13.18 -9.25
C THR A 105 -11.07 -12.35 -8.74
N VAL A 106 -9.91 -12.46 -9.38
CA VAL A 106 -8.70 -11.67 -9.05
C VAL A 106 -8.90 -10.19 -9.35
N GLU A 107 -9.58 -9.83 -10.45
CA GLU A 107 -9.87 -8.44 -10.78
C GLU A 107 -10.82 -7.80 -9.76
N TRP A 108 -11.84 -8.52 -9.32
CA TRP A 108 -12.71 -8.07 -8.24
C TRP A 108 -11.96 -7.81 -6.94
N LEU A 109 -10.93 -8.61 -6.64
CA LEU A 109 -10.05 -8.39 -5.47
C LEU A 109 -9.13 -7.18 -5.64
N ILE A 110 -8.74 -6.82 -6.86
CA ILE A 110 -7.86 -5.66 -7.15
C ILE A 110 -8.62 -4.33 -7.01
N LEU A 111 -9.92 -4.29 -7.33
CA LEU A 111 -10.72 -3.05 -7.33
C LEU A 111 -10.68 -2.26 -6.00
N PRO A 112 -10.84 -2.87 -4.81
CA PRO A 112 -10.73 -2.15 -3.55
C PRO A 112 -9.38 -1.46 -3.34
N TRP A 113 -8.28 -2.07 -3.81
CA TRP A 113 -6.95 -1.45 -3.71
C TRP A 113 -6.83 -0.22 -4.59
N VAL A 114 -7.27 -0.31 -5.85
CA VAL A 114 -7.23 0.82 -6.78
C VAL A 114 -8.05 1.99 -6.25
N LEU A 115 -9.27 1.73 -5.74
CA LEU A 115 -10.09 2.76 -5.10
C LEU A 115 -9.41 3.37 -3.87
N GLY A 116 -8.74 2.54 -3.06
CA GLY A 116 -7.97 2.99 -1.91
C GLY A 116 -6.77 3.88 -2.27
N PHE A 117 -6.04 3.55 -3.34
CA PHE A 117 -4.93 4.37 -3.83
C PHE A 117 -5.42 5.71 -4.35
N ILE A 118 -6.46 5.73 -5.18
CA ILE A 118 -7.05 6.98 -5.69
C ILE A 118 -7.53 7.87 -4.54
N TRP A 119 -8.21 7.29 -3.55
CA TRP A 119 -8.66 8.02 -2.38
C TRP A 119 -7.50 8.63 -1.57
N THR A 120 -6.39 7.89 -1.45
CA THR A 120 -5.19 8.35 -0.74
C THR A 120 -4.52 9.49 -1.49
N GLU A 121 -4.39 9.39 -2.83
CA GLU A 121 -3.86 10.46 -3.68
C GLU A 121 -4.70 11.74 -3.59
N ILE A 122 -6.02 11.61 -3.64
CA ILE A 122 -6.94 12.76 -3.51
C ILE A 122 -6.75 13.47 -2.17
N LYS A 123 -6.61 12.70 -1.08
CA LYS A 123 -6.33 13.28 0.24
C LYS A 123 -4.97 13.96 0.30
N GLN A 124 -3.94 13.35 -0.26
CA GLN A 124 -2.60 13.93 -0.27
C GLN A 124 -2.55 15.25 -1.05
N MET A 125 -3.20 15.30 -2.22
CA MET A 125 -3.33 16.55 -2.99
C MET A 125 -4.10 17.63 -2.21
N TRP A 126 -5.12 17.23 -1.45
CA TRP A 126 -5.91 18.16 -0.62
C TRP A 126 -5.12 18.71 0.56
N ASP A 127 -4.34 17.87 1.24
CA ASP A 127 -3.61 18.23 2.46
C ASP A 127 -2.29 18.97 2.18
N SER A 128 -1.54 18.58 1.14
CA SER A 128 -0.25 19.18 0.79
C SER A 128 -0.36 20.36 -0.18
N GLY A 129 -1.44 20.43 -0.97
CA GLY A 129 -1.62 21.42 -2.02
C GLY A 129 -0.95 21.04 -3.35
N PHE A 130 -1.49 21.57 -4.45
CA PHE A 130 -1.16 21.13 -5.81
C PHE A 130 0.29 21.42 -6.26
N LYS A 131 0.88 22.54 -5.82
CA LYS A 131 2.24 22.92 -6.21
C LYS A 131 3.28 21.97 -5.62
N ASP A 132 3.22 21.76 -4.32
CA ASP A 132 4.12 20.85 -3.60
C ASP A 132 3.94 19.40 -4.07
N TYR A 133 2.72 19.04 -4.49
CA TYR A 133 2.43 17.73 -5.05
C TYR A 133 3.13 17.47 -6.39
N ILE A 134 3.09 18.43 -7.34
CA ILE A 134 3.72 18.27 -8.67
C ILE A 134 5.25 18.32 -8.59
N ASP A 135 5.80 19.07 -7.65
CA ASP A 135 7.26 19.17 -7.47
C ASP A 135 7.89 17.84 -7.03
N ASP A 136 7.11 16.92 -6.45
CA ASP A 136 7.56 15.57 -6.10
C ASP A 136 7.28 14.57 -7.24
N TRP A 137 8.35 14.11 -7.88
CA TRP A 137 8.30 13.14 -8.97
C TRP A 137 7.65 11.80 -8.58
N TRP A 138 7.72 11.40 -7.31
CA TRP A 138 7.08 10.16 -6.86
C TRP A 138 5.56 10.29 -6.88
N ASN A 139 5.03 11.43 -6.44
CA ASN A 139 3.60 11.72 -6.50
C ASN A 139 3.09 11.75 -7.95
N LEU A 140 3.88 12.34 -8.87
CA LEU A 140 3.54 12.32 -10.29
C LEU A 140 3.50 10.89 -10.86
N MET A 141 4.45 10.04 -10.47
CA MET A 141 4.46 8.63 -10.87
C MET A 141 3.20 7.92 -10.35
N ASP A 142 2.85 8.10 -9.08
CA ASP A 142 1.67 7.51 -8.46
C ASP A 142 0.37 7.98 -9.13
N PHE A 143 0.29 9.28 -9.48
CA PHE A 143 -0.83 9.83 -10.26
C PHE A 143 -1.00 9.15 -11.62
N ILE A 144 0.10 8.98 -12.37
CA ILE A 144 0.07 8.35 -13.70
C ILE A 144 -0.36 6.89 -13.58
N VAL A 145 0.21 6.15 -12.63
CA VAL A 145 -0.13 4.73 -12.40
C VAL A 145 -1.61 4.58 -12.02
N ASN A 146 -2.13 5.41 -11.12
CA ASN A 146 -3.55 5.39 -10.75
C ASN A 146 -4.47 5.77 -11.91
N SER A 147 -4.05 6.72 -12.75
CA SER A 147 -4.78 7.08 -13.97
C SER A 147 -4.83 5.94 -14.98
N LEU A 148 -3.74 5.18 -15.14
CA LEU A 148 -3.70 3.99 -16.00
C LEU A 148 -4.59 2.86 -15.46
N TYR A 149 -4.67 2.68 -14.14
CA TYR A 149 -5.61 1.73 -13.54
C TYR A 149 -7.06 2.12 -13.84
N LEU A 150 -7.42 3.41 -13.69
CA LEU A 150 -8.76 3.91 -14.03
C LEU A 150 -9.09 3.71 -15.50
N ALA A 151 -8.15 4.02 -16.40
CA ALA A 151 -8.33 3.82 -17.84
C ALA A 151 -8.57 2.33 -18.17
N THR A 152 -7.80 1.44 -17.56
CA THR A 152 -7.93 -0.01 -17.74
C THR A 152 -9.31 -0.51 -17.29
N ILE A 153 -9.78 -0.10 -16.12
CA ILE A 153 -11.10 -0.46 -15.60
C ILE A 153 -12.21 0.09 -16.53
N SER A 154 -12.07 1.34 -16.97
CA SER A 154 -13.04 2.00 -17.86
C SER A 154 -13.16 1.28 -19.20
N LEU A 155 -12.02 0.92 -19.81
CA LEU A 155 -11.98 0.16 -21.06
C LEU A 155 -12.62 -1.22 -20.91
N LYS A 156 -12.40 -1.91 -19.77
CA LYS A 156 -13.04 -3.20 -19.49
C LYS A 156 -14.56 -3.07 -19.33
N CYS A 157 -15.03 -2.06 -18.61
CA CYS A 157 -16.46 -1.79 -18.48
C CYS A 157 -17.11 -1.53 -19.85
N VAL A 158 -16.48 -0.74 -20.72
CA VAL A 158 -16.97 -0.47 -22.08
C VAL A 158 -16.96 -1.74 -22.93
N ALA A 159 -15.90 -2.56 -22.84
CA ALA A 159 -15.84 -3.83 -23.56
C ALA A 159 -16.94 -4.79 -23.13
N PHE A 160 -17.20 -4.90 -21.82
CA PHE A 160 -18.30 -5.72 -21.29
C PHE A 160 -19.67 -5.21 -21.75
N ALA A 161 -19.90 -3.90 -21.70
CA ALA A 161 -21.16 -3.28 -22.15
C ALA A 161 -21.41 -3.42 -23.66
N LYS A 162 -20.37 -3.62 -24.48
CA LYS A 162 -20.51 -3.89 -25.92
C LYS A 162 -20.81 -5.36 -26.24
N VAL A 163 -20.54 -6.26 -25.30
CA VAL A 163 -20.75 -7.71 -25.45
C VAL A 163 -22.10 -8.14 -24.86
N LEU A 164 -22.67 -7.35 -23.95
CA LEU A 164 -24.04 -7.48 -23.45
C LEU A 164 -25.06 -7.02 -24.51
#